data_AF-A0A9E0WGG7-F1
#
_entry.id   AF-A0A9E0WGG7-F1
#
_cell.length_a   1.000
_cell.length_b   1.000
_cell.length_c   1.000
_cell.angle_alpha   90.00
_cell.angle_beta   90.00
_cell.angle_gamma   90.00
#
_symmetry.space_group_name_H-M   'P 1'
#
loop_
_entity.id
_entity.type
_entity.pdbx_description
1 polymer ?
#
loop_
_entity_poly.entity_id
_entity_poly.type
_entity_poly.pdbx_seq_one_letter_code
_entity_poly.pdbx_strand_id
1 'polypeptide(L)'
;MDVAYDNPMDPGYDSFNLDDLSVAAAGVTFALPSLVAGVERNAAGQPVKYITQPFTMTLNGDAEGGEAGEALIQGLSLLNYEGLTLKGESYATYDPDKDVVTYEAKKNFFELVDGAKFSFGGKIEGYSAYTKEIGSSFNIADMADGAEPDPEAMMSAMGKLTFHNLEFSIADDSLLNRAFNAAATANGQDPEEMKSQIAMGLAMAPMMVGDTGIDMALVTEATTALGSFVSEGGTLTIKLAPSTPLSVATMMENPDPTAFTKDSLGFTATHK
;
A
#
# COMPACT_ATOMS: atom_id res chain seq x y z
N MET A 1 26.85 10.38 -17.13
CA MET A 1 26.48 10.75 -15.75
C MET A 1 24.98 10.71 -15.76
N ASP A 2 24.45 9.66 -15.13
CA ASP A 2 23.11 9.17 -15.35
C ASP A 2 22.15 10.01 -14.50
N VAL A 3 21.28 10.79 -15.16
CA VAL A 3 20.45 11.85 -14.56
C VAL A 3 19.54 11.31 -13.45
N ALA A 4 19.24 10.00 -13.49
CA ALA A 4 18.46 9.28 -12.50
C ALA A 4 19.11 9.18 -11.09
N TYR A 5 20.44 9.31 -10.97
CA TYR A 5 21.12 9.22 -9.67
C TYR A 5 21.23 10.56 -8.92
N ASP A 6 21.20 11.69 -9.62
CA ASP A 6 21.37 13.01 -8.98
C ASP A 6 20.05 13.57 -8.43
N ASN A 7 18.92 13.23 -9.05
CA ASN A 7 17.58 13.60 -8.60
C ASN A 7 16.65 12.38 -8.59
N PRO A 8 16.45 11.72 -7.44
CA PRO A 8 15.61 10.51 -7.36
C PRO A 8 14.13 10.78 -7.67
N MET A 9 13.72 12.05 -7.66
CA MET A 9 12.38 12.49 -8.03
C MET A 9 12.23 12.70 -9.55
N ASP A 10 13.32 12.64 -10.31
CA ASP A 10 13.29 12.78 -11.76
C ASP A 10 13.38 11.40 -12.43
N PRO A 11 12.28 10.89 -13.01
CA PRO A 11 12.31 9.58 -13.65
C PRO A 11 12.98 9.59 -15.04
N GLY A 12 13.49 10.74 -15.51
CA GLY A 12 14.20 10.87 -16.79
C GLY A 12 13.29 10.97 -18.01
N TYR A 13 11.98 11.10 -17.82
CA TYR A 13 10.99 11.30 -18.88
C TYR A 13 9.93 12.34 -18.46
N ASP A 14 9.27 12.95 -19.44
CA ASP A 14 8.12 13.85 -19.21
C ASP A 14 6.79 13.11 -19.44
N SER A 15 6.75 12.17 -20.38
CA SER A 15 5.59 11.34 -20.64
C SER A 15 6.01 9.91 -21.01
N PHE A 16 5.25 8.94 -20.52
CA PHE A 16 5.33 7.54 -20.87
C PHE A 16 3.96 7.08 -21.35
N ASN A 17 3.90 6.55 -22.57
CA ASN A 17 2.69 5.95 -23.13
C ASN A 17 3.02 4.54 -23.57
N LEU A 18 2.22 3.59 -23.10
CA LEU A 18 2.26 2.20 -23.52
C LEU A 18 0.85 1.83 -23.94
N ASP A 19 0.73 1.33 -25.17
CA ASP A 19 -0.55 0.94 -25.76
C ASP A 19 -0.48 -0.53 -26.18
N ASP A 20 -1.61 -1.23 -26.00
CA ASP A 20 -1.84 -2.59 -26.45
C ASP A 20 -0.78 -3.62 -26.01
N LEU A 21 -0.25 -3.49 -24.77
CA LEU A 21 0.64 -4.51 -24.23
C LEU A 21 -0.16 -5.79 -23.94
N SER A 22 0.21 -6.87 -24.60
CA SER A 22 -0.34 -8.21 -24.35
C SER A 22 0.79 -9.23 -24.39
N VAL A 23 0.94 -10.00 -23.32
CA VAL A 23 1.94 -11.06 -23.19
C VAL A 23 1.21 -12.36 -22.89
N ALA A 24 1.44 -13.38 -23.72
CA ALA A 24 0.94 -14.72 -23.50
C ALA A 24 2.13 -15.69 -23.43
N ALA A 25 2.27 -16.40 -22.30
CA ALA A 25 3.34 -17.36 -22.08
C ALA A 25 2.88 -18.47 -21.15
N ALA A 26 3.15 -19.73 -21.53
CA ALA A 26 2.86 -20.93 -20.72
C ALA A 26 1.40 -21.01 -20.20
N GLY A 27 0.43 -20.57 -21.01
CA GLY A 27 -0.98 -20.55 -20.65
C GLY A 27 -1.40 -19.38 -19.75
N VAL A 28 -0.51 -18.42 -19.47
CA VAL A 28 -0.86 -17.19 -18.77
C VAL A 28 -0.93 -16.04 -19.78
N THR A 29 -2.03 -15.30 -19.76
CA THR A 29 -2.21 -14.07 -20.54
C THR A 29 -2.28 -12.87 -19.62
N PHE A 30 -1.36 -11.94 -19.81
CA PHE A 30 -1.36 -10.62 -19.21
C PHE A 30 -1.68 -9.57 -20.28
N ALA A 31 -2.60 -8.64 -19.99
CA ALA A 31 -2.89 -7.52 -20.87
C ALA A 31 -2.96 -6.19 -20.09
N LEU A 32 -2.44 -5.15 -20.73
CA LEU A 32 -2.46 -3.75 -20.29
C LEU A 32 -2.79 -2.90 -21.53
N PRO A 33 -4.09 -2.60 -21.76
CA PRO A 33 -4.53 -1.94 -22.99
C PRO A 33 -3.94 -0.53 -23.16
N SER A 34 -3.81 0.22 -22.07
CA SER A 34 -3.13 1.51 -22.08
C SER A 34 -2.58 1.84 -20.70
N LEU A 35 -1.38 2.41 -20.67
CA LEU A 35 -0.78 3.05 -19.50
C LEU A 35 -0.18 4.38 -19.92
N VAL A 36 -0.78 5.45 -19.43
CA VAL A 36 -0.34 6.82 -19.65
C VAL A 36 0.15 7.39 -18.32
N ALA A 37 1.44 7.70 -18.26
CA ALA A 37 2.06 8.35 -17.13
C ALA A 37 2.81 9.62 -17.56
N GLY A 38 2.93 10.58 -16.67
CA GLY A 38 3.61 11.84 -16.97
C GLY A 38 4.11 12.58 -15.75
N VAL A 39 5.08 13.46 -16.00
CA VAL A 39 5.69 14.35 -15.03
C VAL A 39 5.51 15.78 -15.52
N GLU A 40 4.86 16.62 -14.70
CA GLU A 40 4.88 18.06 -14.93
C GLU A 40 6.06 18.69 -14.21
N ARG A 41 6.74 19.62 -14.89
CA ARG A 41 7.90 20.35 -14.35
C ARG A 41 7.60 21.83 -14.19
N ASN A 42 8.26 22.47 -13.23
CA ASN A 42 8.26 23.92 -13.10
C ASN A 42 9.17 24.60 -14.15
N ALA A 43 9.22 25.93 -14.15
CA ALA A 43 10.06 26.70 -15.07
C ALA A 43 11.57 26.47 -14.88
N ALA A 44 12.00 25.95 -13.72
CA ALA A 44 13.37 25.55 -13.45
C ALA A 44 13.69 24.10 -13.89
N GLY A 45 12.72 23.40 -14.50
CA GLY A 45 12.87 22.02 -14.96
C GLY A 45 12.72 20.96 -13.86
N GLN A 46 12.36 21.35 -12.64
CA GLN A 46 12.18 20.41 -11.53
C GLN A 46 10.80 19.76 -11.62
N PRO A 47 10.68 18.43 -11.39
CA PRO A 47 9.40 17.76 -11.23
C PRO A 47 8.55 18.41 -10.14
N VAL A 48 7.26 18.57 -10.40
CA VAL A 48 6.28 19.11 -9.43
C VAL A 48 4.97 18.35 -9.40
N LYS A 49 4.69 17.50 -10.41
CA LYS A 49 3.55 16.58 -10.38
C LYS A 49 3.88 15.27 -11.07
N TYR A 50 3.28 14.20 -10.57
CA TYR A 50 3.34 12.85 -11.12
C TYR A 50 1.93 12.37 -11.33
N ILE A 51 1.65 11.90 -12.54
CA ILE A 51 0.31 11.53 -12.96
C ILE A 51 0.40 10.17 -13.62
N THR A 52 -0.39 9.22 -13.14
CA THR A 52 -0.73 7.99 -13.84
C THR A 52 -2.23 8.02 -14.10
N GLN A 53 -2.63 8.13 -15.36
CA GLN A 53 -4.04 8.11 -15.73
C GLN A 53 -4.68 6.77 -15.35
N PRO A 54 -6.01 6.72 -15.20
CA PRO A 54 -6.71 5.47 -14.93
C PRO A 54 -6.32 4.40 -15.95
N PHE A 55 -5.84 3.26 -15.46
CA PHE A 55 -5.46 2.12 -16.28
C PHE A 55 -6.17 0.85 -15.82
N THR A 56 -6.13 -0.18 -16.66
CA THR A 56 -6.65 -1.51 -16.34
C THR A 56 -5.63 -2.55 -16.77
N MET A 57 -5.40 -3.54 -15.91
CA MET A 57 -4.56 -4.71 -16.17
C MET A 57 -5.42 -5.95 -16.01
N THR A 58 -5.24 -6.94 -16.87
CA THR A 58 -5.92 -8.23 -16.75
C THR A 58 -4.93 -9.37 -16.73
N LEU A 59 -5.17 -10.37 -15.90
CA LEU A 59 -4.41 -11.62 -15.84
C LEU A 59 -5.37 -12.79 -15.92
N ASN A 60 -5.20 -13.63 -16.94
CA ASN A 60 -6.06 -14.80 -17.18
C ASN A 60 -5.19 -16.05 -17.37
N GLY A 61 -5.70 -17.20 -16.94
CA GLY A 61 -5.08 -18.50 -17.18
C GLY A 61 -5.82 -19.29 -18.26
N ASP A 62 -5.09 -20.16 -18.93
CA ASP A 62 -5.54 -21.12 -19.92
C ASP A 62 -4.85 -22.46 -19.63
N ALA A 63 -5.64 -23.44 -19.16
CA ALA A 63 -5.14 -24.77 -18.81
C ALA A 63 -4.62 -25.55 -20.03
N GLU A 64 -5.15 -25.27 -21.23
CA GLU A 64 -4.67 -25.89 -22.46
C GLU A 64 -3.34 -25.28 -22.94
N GLY A 65 -3.02 -24.07 -22.47
CA GLY A 65 -1.83 -23.31 -22.84
C GLY A 65 -0.55 -23.63 -22.06
N GLY A 66 -0.64 -24.41 -20.96
CA GLY A 66 0.52 -24.90 -20.20
C GLY A 66 0.31 -24.99 -18.68
N GLU A 67 1.29 -25.59 -17.99
CA GLU A 67 1.24 -25.83 -16.53
C GLU A 67 1.08 -24.54 -15.72
N ALA A 68 1.65 -23.41 -16.17
CA ALA A 68 1.52 -22.13 -15.46
C ALA A 68 0.09 -21.57 -15.57
N GLY A 69 -0.57 -21.72 -16.72
CA GLY A 69 -1.97 -21.37 -16.91
C GLY A 69 -2.90 -22.22 -16.05
N GLU A 70 -2.65 -23.53 -16.00
CA GLU A 70 -3.40 -24.44 -15.13
C GLU A 70 -3.24 -24.07 -13.64
N ALA A 71 -2.00 -23.87 -13.18
CA ALA A 71 -1.72 -23.48 -11.80
C ALA A 71 -2.37 -22.14 -11.43
N LEU A 72 -2.36 -21.17 -12.36
CA LEU A 72 -3.05 -19.90 -12.17
C LEU A 72 -4.56 -20.11 -12.01
N ILE A 73 -5.20 -20.86 -12.89
CA ILE A 73 -6.64 -21.17 -12.78
C ILE A 73 -6.96 -21.83 -11.44
N GLN A 74 -6.15 -22.79 -10.99
CA GLN A 74 -6.36 -23.45 -9.70
C GLN A 74 -6.29 -22.44 -8.54
N GLY A 75 -5.28 -21.57 -8.53
CA GLY A 75 -5.12 -20.53 -7.51
C GLY A 75 -6.25 -19.49 -7.52
N LEU A 76 -6.69 -19.07 -8.70
CA LEU A 76 -7.83 -18.16 -8.85
C LEU A 76 -9.13 -18.82 -8.39
N SER A 77 -9.36 -20.08 -8.75
CA SER A 77 -10.54 -20.85 -8.36
C SER A 77 -10.66 -21.03 -6.85
N LEU A 78 -9.54 -21.18 -6.14
CA LEU A 78 -9.53 -21.23 -4.67
C LEU A 78 -10.12 -19.95 -4.05
N LEU A 79 -9.87 -18.80 -4.67
CA LEU A 79 -10.40 -17.51 -4.29
C LEU A 79 -11.68 -17.15 -5.06
N ASN A 80 -12.23 -18.10 -5.82
CA ASN A 80 -13.43 -17.99 -6.65
C ASN A 80 -13.33 -16.94 -7.79
N TYR A 81 -12.11 -16.67 -8.29
CA TYR A 81 -11.88 -15.83 -9.46
C TYR A 81 -11.77 -16.68 -10.73
N GLU A 82 -12.29 -16.15 -11.83
CA GLU A 82 -12.09 -16.72 -13.18
C GLU A 82 -10.86 -16.10 -13.86
N GLY A 83 -10.59 -14.84 -13.53
CA GLY A 83 -9.47 -14.02 -13.98
C GLY A 83 -9.28 -12.86 -13.02
N LEU A 84 -8.14 -12.19 -13.07
CA LEU A 84 -7.90 -10.98 -12.29
C LEU A 84 -8.02 -9.77 -13.20
N THR A 85 -8.78 -8.77 -12.75
CA THR A 85 -8.73 -7.43 -13.32
C THR A 85 -8.31 -6.47 -12.23
N LEU A 86 -7.23 -5.74 -12.48
CA LEU A 86 -6.73 -4.68 -11.61
C LEU A 86 -6.95 -3.34 -12.30
N LYS A 87 -7.43 -2.35 -11.57
CA LYS A 87 -7.44 -0.95 -12.01
C LYS A 87 -6.57 -0.14 -11.09
N GLY A 88 -6.06 0.97 -11.59
CA GLY A 88 -5.38 1.93 -10.74
C GLY A 88 -5.33 3.32 -11.35
N GLU A 89 -5.08 4.30 -10.50
CA GLU A 89 -4.71 5.65 -10.88
C GLU A 89 -3.82 6.24 -9.80
N SER A 90 -2.98 7.20 -10.19
CA SER A 90 -2.07 7.89 -9.26
C SER A 90 -1.97 9.36 -9.61
N TYR A 91 -1.97 10.19 -8.59
CA TYR A 91 -1.76 11.63 -8.70
C TYR A 91 -1.03 12.14 -7.47
N ALA A 92 0.18 12.66 -7.68
CA ALA A 92 0.95 13.29 -6.63
C ALA A 92 1.46 14.66 -7.06
N THR A 93 1.54 15.58 -6.13
CA THR A 93 2.25 16.85 -6.27
C THR A 93 3.51 16.82 -5.42
N TYR A 94 4.57 17.49 -5.88
CA TYR A 94 5.85 17.57 -5.20
C TYR A 94 6.31 19.02 -5.06
N ASP A 95 6.68 19.41 -3.85
CA ASP A 95 7.34 20.68 -3.53
C ASP A 95 8.86 20.41 -3.45
N PRO A 96 9.64 20.73 -4.50
CA PRO A 96 11.07 20.41 -4.55
C PRO A 96 11.91 21.23 -3.57
N ASP A 97 11.41 22.37 -3.09
CA ASP A 97 12.14 23.21 -2.13
C ASP A 97 12.03 22.65 -0.71
N LYS A 98 10.93 21.95 -0.41
CA LYS A 98 10.67 21.35 0.90
C LYS A 98 10.83 19.84 0.94
N ASP A 99 11.06 19.20 -0.20
CA ASP A 99 11.03 17.74 -0.36
C ASP A 99 9.70 17.14 0.15
N VAL A 100 8.58 17.71 -0.27
CA VAL A 100 7.24 17.28 0.18
C VAL A 100 6.43 16.70 -0.97
N VAL A 101 6.05 15.43 -0.85
CA VAL A 101 5.09 14.76 -1.74
C VAL A 101 3.71 14.78 -1.09
N THR A 102 2.69 15.15 -1.86
CA THR A 102 1.27 15.12 -1.44
C THR A 102 0.46 14.33 -2.45
N TYR A 103 -0.39 13.44 -1.95
CA TYR A 103 -1.27 12.60 -2.75
C TYR A 103 -2.66 12.51 -2.10
N GLU A 104 -3.71 12.51 -2.92
CA GLU A 104 -5.09 12.48 -2.46
C GLU A 104 -5.66 11.06 -2.61
N ALA A 105 -6.27 10.51 -1.55
CA ALA A 105 -6.83 9.15 -1.56
C ALA A 105 -7.81 8.89 -2.72
N LYS A 106 -8.58 9.91 -3.11
CA LYS A 106 -9.54 9.81 -4.23
C LYS A 106 -8.87 9.57 -5.59
N LYS A 107 -7.61 9.99 -5.73
CA LYS A 107 -6.83 9.94 -6.98
C LYS A 107 -5.60 9.04 -6.92
N ASN A 108 -5.54 8.18 -5.91
CA ASN A 108 -4.43 7.28 -5.67
C ASN A 108 -5.01 5.98 -5.14
N PHE A 109 -5.28 5.06 -6.04
CA PHE A 109 -5.88 3.79 -5.70
C PHE A 109 -5.42 2.64 -6.59
N PHE A 110 -5.55 1.44 -6.05
CA PHE A 110 -5.56 0.19 -6.80
C PHE A 110 -6.83 -0.58 -6.45
N GLU A 111 -7.50 -1.13 -7.43
CA GLU A 111 -8.74 -1.88 -7.29
C GLU A 111 -8.56 -3.25 -7.90
N LEU A 112 -8.69 -4.30 -7.08
CA LEU A 112 -8.97 -5.63 -7.58
C LEU A 112 -10.46 -5.70 -7.82
N VAL A 113 -10.85 -5.74 -9.09
CA VAL A 113 -12.25 -5.82 -9.50
C VAL A 113 -12.89 -7.05 -8.86
N ASP A 114 -14.09 -6.85 -8.32
CA ASP A 114 -14.84 -7.83 -7.53
C ASP A 114 -14.16 -8.27 -6.22
N GLY A 115 -13.03 -7.67 -5.85
CA GLY A 115 -12.29 -7.95 -4.63
C GLY A 115 -12.38 -6.80 -3.64
N ALA A 116 -11.52 -5.81 -3.83
CA ALA A 116 -11.46 -4.63 -2.98
C ALA A 116 -10.74 -3.46 -3.68
N LYS A 117 -11.09 -2.25 -3.27
CA LYS A 117 -10.42 -1.01 -3.66
C LYS A 117 -9.59 -0.46 -2.50
N PHE A 118 -8.29 -0.33 -2.74
CA PHE A 118 -7.30 0.24 -1.83
C PHE A 118 -6.99 1.67 -2.24
N SER A 119 -7.18 2.64 -1.36
CA SER A 119 -6.94 4.06 -1.62
C SER A 119 -5.96 4.63 -0.60
N PHE A 120 -5.06 5.50 -1.07
CA PHE A 120 -3.96 6.04 -0.26
C PHE A 120 -3.89 7.56 -0.41
N GLY A 121 -3.96 8.29 0.69
CA GLY A 121 -3.77 9.73 0.76
C GLY A 121 -2.67 10.06 1.76
N GLY A 122 -2.05 11.22 1.61
CA GLY A 122 -1.02 11.61 2.53
C GLY A 122 -0.20 12.80 2.09
N LYS A 123 0.60 13.26 3.04
CA LYS A 123 1.63 14.26 2.83
C LYS A 123 2.88 13.82 3.56
N ILE A 124 3.94 13.55 2.79
CA ILE A 124 5.21 13.03 3.27
C ILE A 124 6.31 14.04 2.91
N GLU A 125 7.15 14.35 3.87
CA GLU A 125 8.36 15.14 3.72
C GLU A 125 9.60 14.23 3.77
N GLY A 126 10.65 14.60 3.04
CA GLY A 126 11.92 13.86 3.02
C GLY A 126 11.92 12.67 2.06
N TYR A 127 10.97 12.61 1.11
CA TYR A 127 10.83 11.46 0.21
C TYR A 127 12.01 11.35 -0.78
N SER A 128 12.46 12.47 -1.35
CA SER A 128 13.67 12.52 -2.17
C SER A 128 14.90 12.11 -1.37
N ALA A 129 15.05 12.58 -0.14
CA ALA A 129 16.16 12.19 0.73
C ALA A 129 16.13 10.68 1.04
N TYR A 130 14.95 10.14 1.35
CA TYR A 130 14.72 8.71 1.56
C TYR A 130 15.11 7.89 0.33
N THR A 131 14.60 8.23 -0.86
CA THR A 131 14.89 7.48 -2.10
C THR A 131 16.37 7.57 -2.47
N LYS A 132 17.02 8.70 -2.20
CA LYS A 132 18.47 8.84 -2.40
C LYS A 132 19.27 7.93 -1.48
N GLU A 133 18.90 7.87 -0.19
CA GLU A 133 19.55 6.99 0.78
C GLU A 133 19.41 5.53 0.32
N ILE A 134 18.18 5.08 0.03
CA ILE A 134 17.93 3.73 -0.49
C ILE A 134 18.71 3.47 -1.79
N GLY A 135 18.66 4.36 -2.76
CA GLY A 135 19.39 4.18 -4.02
C GLY A 135 20.91 4.09 -3.84
N SER A 136 21.45 4.72 -2.80
CA SER A 136 22.89 4.66 -2.48
C SER A 136 23.28 3.45 -1.63
N SER A 137 22.35 2.93 -0.83
CA SER A 137 22.60 1.83 0.11
C SER A 137 22.27 0.45 -0.47
N PHE A 138 21.43 0.39 -1.51
CA PHE A 138 20.99 -0.87 -2.09
C PHE A 138 21.81 -1.17 -3.35
N ASN A 139 22.77 -2.09 -3.22
CA ASN A 139 23.47 -2.62 -4.37
C ASN A 139 22.61 -3.69 -5.06
N ILE A 140 22.04 -3.34 -6.22
CA ILE A 140 21.20 -4.22 -7.03
C ILE A 140 21.93 -5.53 -7.38
N ALA A 141 23.25 -5.50 -7.57
CA ALA A 141 24.03 -6.71 -7.85
C ALA A 141 24.07 -7.66 -6.64
N ASP A 142 24.27 -7.13 -5.43
CA ASP A 142 24.33 -7.94 -4.21
C ASP A 142 22.96 -8.52 -3.86
N MET A 143 21.88 -7.76 -4.10
CA MET A 143 20.51 -8.26 -3.93
C MET A 143 20.14 -9.36 -4.93
N ALA A 144 20.63 -9.27 -6.17
CA ALA A 144 20.43 -10.32 -7.17
C ALA A 144 21.13 -11.63 -6.78
N ASP A 145 22.23 -11.54 -6.01
CA ASP A 145 22.94 -12.67 -5.43
C ASP A 145 22.35 -13.13 -4.07
N GLY A 146 21.20 -12.57 -3.67
CA GLY A 146 20.44 -12.97 -2.48
C GLY A 146 20.90 -12.33 -1.18
N ALA A 147 21.72 -11.27 -1.23
CA ALA A 147 22.06 -10.50 -0.04
C ALA A 147 20.83 -9.74 0.48
N GLU A 148 20.61 -9.80 1.79
CA GLU A 148 19.59 -8.99 2.45
C GLU A 148 20.05 -7.52 2.51
N PRO A 149 19.13 -6.55 2.35
CA PRO A 149 19.45 -5.15 2.56
C PRO A 149 20.00 -4.91 3.96
N ASP A 150 21.02 -4.06 4.08
CA ASP A 150 21.57 -3.67 5.38
C ASP A 150 20.47 -3.05 6.25
N PRO A 151 20.12 -3.66 7.41
CA PRO A 151 19.11 -3.15 8.31
C PRO A 151 19.42 -1.74 8.83
N GLU A 152 20.69 -1.38 9.03
CA GLU A 152 21.07 -0.04 9.48
C GLU A 152 20.83 1.01 8.40
N ALA A 153 21.12 0.66 7.15
CA ALA A 153 20.87 1.54 6.01
C ALA A 153 19.37 1.76 5.76
N MET A 154 18.56 0.69 5.88
CA MET A 154 17.10 0.78 5.87
C MET A 154 16.58 1.73 6.95
N MET A 155 17.07 1.58 8.19
CA MET A 155 16.69 2.44 9.30
C MET A 155 17.11 3.91 9.08
N SER A 156 18.32 4.15 8.58
CA SER A 156 18.82 5.49 8.21
C SER A 156 17.92 6.16 7.17
N ALA A 157 17.53 5.39 6.12
CA ALA A 157 16.64 5.87 5.08
C ALA A 157 15.27 6.22 5.64
N MET A 158 14.65 5.31 6.39
CA MET A 158 13.34 5.54 7.01
C MET A 158 13.34 6.78 7.90
N GLY A 159 14.44 7.02 8.63
CA GLY A 159 14.63 8.22 9.45
C GLY A 159 14.56 9.56 8.69
N LYS A 160 14.67 9.56 7.35
CA LYS A 160 14.48 10.77 6.53
C LYS A 160 13.02 11.18 6.39
N LEU A 161 12.08 10.26 6.61
CA LEU A 161 10.67 10.49 6.37
C LEU A 161 10.00 11.23 7.53
N THR A 162 9.17 12.20 7.19
CA THR A 162 8.29 12.90 8.12
C THR A 162 6.87 12.93 7.59
N PHE A 163 5.92 12.39 8.36
CA PHE A 163 4.52 12.28 7.99
C PHE A 163 3.71 13.46 8.52
N HIS A 164 3.10 14.22 7.61
CA HIS A 164 2.19 15.32 7.97
C HIS A 164 0.76 14.84 8.09
N ASN A 165 0.36 13.91 7.23
CA ASN A 165 -0.87 13.15 7.33
C ASN A 165 -0.79 11.88 6.48
N LEU A 166 -1.63 10.91 6.83
CA LEU A 166 -1.83 9.67 6.10
C LEU A 166 -3.32 9.33 6.11
N GLU A 167 -3.80 8.80 5.00
CA GLU A 167 -5.13 8.24 4.85
C GLU A 167 -5.00 6.94 4.08
N PHE A 168 -5.56 5.87 4.65
CA PHE A 168 -5.65 4.58 4.00
C PHE A 168 -7.09 4.11 4.06
N SER A 169 -7.61 3.61 2.94
CA SER A 169 -8.95 3.07 2.87
C SER A 169 -8.98 1.77 2.09
N ILE A 170 -9.71 0.79 2.61
CA ILE A 170 -10.07 -0.45 1.91
C ILE A 170 -11.59 -0.46 1.80
N ALA A 171 -12.11 -0.42 0.58
CA ALA A 171 -13.49 -0.76 0.29
C ALA A 171 -13.53 -2.21 -0.18
N ASP A 172 -14.01 -3.10 0.69
CA ASP A 172 -14.17 -4.52 0.40
C ASP A 172 -15.51 -4.76 -0.33
N ASP A 173 -15.41 -5.36 -1.52
CA ASP A 173 -16.58 -5.84 -2.25
C ASP A 173 -16.81 -7.33 -1.94
N SER A 174 -15.75 -8.14 -2.01
CA SER A 174 -15.81 -9.55 -1.59
C SER A 174 -14.47 -10.19 -1.24
N LEU A 175 -13.36 -9.44 -1.22
CA LEU A 175 -12.03 -9.96 -0.95
C LEU A 175 -11.95 -10.65 0.42
N LEU A 176 -12.52 -10.03 1.47
CA LEU A 176 -12.55 -10.63 2.81
C LEU A 176 -13.26 -11.98 2.80
N ASN A 177 -14.46 -12.04 2.23
CA ASN A 177 -15.24 -13.28 2.16
C ASN A 177 -14.49 -14.38 1.39
N ARG A 178 -13.87 -14.04 0.25
CA ARG A 178 -13.06 -14.98 -0.53
C ARG A 178 -11.87 -15.50 0.27
N ALA A 179 -11.15 -14.60 0.95
CA ALA A 179 -10.00 -14.95 1.78
C ALA A 179 -10.39 -15.87 2.94
N PHE A 180 -11.48 -15.56 3.65
CA PHE A 180 -12.00 -16.39 4.73
C PHE A 180 -12.45 -17.76 4.24
N ASN A 181 -13.17 -17.82 3.11
CA ASN A 181 -13.59 -19.10 2.53
C ASN A 181 -12.39 -19.98 2.15
N ALA A 182 -11.37 -19.40 1.52
CA ALA A 182 -10.16 -20.12 1.15
C ALA A 182 -9.39 -20.61 2.39
N ALA A 183 -9.17 -19.73 3.38
CA ALA A 183 -8.47 -20.06 4.60
C ALA A 183 -9.21 -21.13 5.42
N ALA A 184 -10.53 -21.01 5.55
CA ALA A 184 -11.36 -21.99 6.26
C ALA A 184 -11.34 -23.36 5.56
N THR A 185 -11.45 -23.38 4.23
CA THR A 185 -11.32 -24.62 3.43
C THR A 185 -9.97 -25.29 3.65
N ALA A 186 -8.87 -24.52 3.66
CA ALA A 186 -7.53 -25.04 3.89
C ALA A 186 -7.33 -25.59 5.32
N ASN A 187 -8.00 -25.01 6.32
CA ASN A 187 -7.91 -25.42 7.72
C ASN A 187 -8.99 -26.41 8.16
N GLY A 188 -9.91 -26.79 7.26
CA GLY A 188 -11.06 -27.65 7.59
C GLY A 188 -12.00 -27.01 8.62
N GLN A 189 -12.08 -25.69 8.64
CA GLN A 189 -12.91 -24.91 9.56
C GLN A 189 -14.09 -24.26 8.82
N ASP A 190 -15.06 -23.76 9.58
CA ASP A 190 -16.12 -22.92 9.05
C ASP A 190 -15.63 -21.45 8.91
N PRO A 191 -15.91 -20.75 7.79
CA PRO A 191 -15.50 -19.36 7.60
C PRO A 191 -16.04 -18.39 8.65
N GLU A 192 -17.30 -18.58 9.11
CA GLU A 192 -17.91 -17.72 10.11
C GLU A 192 -17.33 -17.99 11.50
N GLU A 193 -16.96 -19.24 11.79
CA GLU A 193 -16.20 -19.56 13.00
C GLU A 193 -14.84 -18.83 13.00
N MET A 194 -14.11 -18.84 11.87
CA MET A 194 -12.82 -18.15 11.74
C MET A 194 -12.95 -16.64 11.91
N LYS A 195 -13.94 -16.01 11.27
CA LYS A 195 -14.23 -14.57 11.45
C LYS A 195 -14.54 -14.25 12.92
N SER A 196 -15.36 -15.07 13.57
CA SER A 196 -15.71 -14.92 14.98
C SER A 196 -14.49 -15.01 15.90
N GLN A 197 -13.56 -15.93 15.63
CA GLN A 197 -12.31 -16.04 16.39
C GLN A 197 -11.45 -14.78 16.26
N ILE A 198 -11.34 -14.20 15.06
CA ILE A 198 -10.59 -12.96 14.85
C ILE A 198 -11.29 -11.77 15.53
N ALA A 199 -12.61 -11.65 15.37
CA ALA A 199 -13.39 -10.61 16.03
C ALA A 199 -13.25 -10.68 17.55
N MET A 200 -13.27 -11.88 18.13
CA MET A 200 -13.03 -12.10 19.56
C MET A 200 -11.60 -11.71 19.95
N GLY A 201 -10.59 -12.05 19.14
CA GLY A 201 -9.20 -11.64 19.37
C GLY A 201 -9.03 -10.12 19.38
N LEU A 202 -9.65 -9.42 18.43
CA LEU A 202 -9.66 -7.95 18.37
C LEU A 202 -10.40 -7.33 19.57
N ALA A 203 -11.50 -7.94 20.02
CA ALA A 203 -12.22 -7.49 21.21
C ALA A 203 -11.39 -7.63 22.49
N MET A 204 -10.46 -8.59 22.54
CA MET A 204 -9.55 -8.80 23.66
C MET A 204 -8.27 -7.95 23.58
N ALA A 205 -7.95 -7.37 22.43
CA ALA A 205 -6.74 -6.56 22.23
C ALA A 205 -6.58 -5.41 23.25
N PRO A 206 -7.64 -4.63 23.61
CA PRO A 206 -7.55 -3.63 24.66
C PRO A 206 -7.03 -4.17 26.01
N MET A 207 -7.42 -5.39 26.39
CA MET A 207 -6.98 -6.00 27.65
C MET A 207 -5.50 -6.40 27.59
N MET A 208 -4.99 -6.78 26.42
CA MET A 208 -3.59 -7.20 26.23
C MET A 208 -2.62 -6.02 26.23
N VAL A 209 -3.07 -4.82 25.85
CA VAL A 209 -2.21 -3.64 25.72
C VAL A 209 -2.39 -2.62 26.86
N GLY A 210 -3.22 -2.92 27.86
CA GLY A 210 -3.50 -1.98 28.96
C GLY A 210 -2.27 -1.53 29.75
N ASP A 211 -1.23 -2.36 29.82
CA ASP A 211 0.02 -2.07 30.56
C ASP A 211 1.18 -1.59 29.65
N THR A 212 0.95 -1.44 28.34
CA THR A 212 2.04 -1.08 27.40
C THR A 212 2.26 0.42 27.26
N GLY A 213 1.40 1.25 27.85
CA GLY A 213 1.45 2.71 27.73
C GLY A 213 0.87 3.25 26.42
N ILE A 214 0.32 2.39 25.55
CA ILE A 214 -0.40 2.80 24.35
C ILE A 214 -1.74 3.44 24.76
N ASP A 215 -2.12 4.52 24.09
CA ASP A 215 -3.41 5.17 24.34
C ASP A 215 -4.59 4.23 24.04
N MET A 216 -5.34 3.91 25.08
CA MET A 216 -6.51 3.04 25.00
C MET A 216 -7.62 3.57 24.08
N ALA A 217 -7.71 4.88 23.88
CA ALA A 217 -8.67 5.45 22.93
C ALA A 217 -8.31 5.10 21.48
N LEU A 218 -7.02 5.07 21.14
CA LEU A 218 -6.55 4.64 19.82
C LEU A 218 -6.84 3.16 19.61
N VAL A 219 -6.47 2.33 20.59
CA VAL A 219 -6.68 0.87 20.52
C VAL A 219 -8.15 0.55 20.35
N THR A 220 -9.01 1.14 21.18
CA THR A 220 -10.46 0.87 21.16
C THR A 220 -11.08 1.26 19.82
N GLU A 221 -10.73 2.42 19.26
CA GLU A 221 -11.28 2.84 17.97
C GLU A 221 -10.76 1.98 16.82
N ALA A 222 -9.45 1.69 16.80
CA ALA A 222 -8.85 0.82 15.79
C ALA A 222 -9.47 -0.59 15.81
N THR A 223 -9.57 -1.21 16.98
CA THR A 223 -10.10 -2.59 17.10
C THR A 223 -11.59 -2.64 16.83
N THR A 224 -12.36 -1.59 17.17
CA THR A 224 -13.78 -1.50 16.83
C THR A 224 -13.96 -1.41 15.31
N ALA A 225 -13.28 -0.48 14.65
CA ALA A 225 -13.39 -0.30 13.20
C ALA A 225 -12.92 -1.54 12.43
N LEU A 226 -11.79 -2.14 12.84
CA LEU A 226 -11.28 -3.38 12.26
C LEU A 226 -12.21 -4.56 12.51
N GLY A 227 -12.76 -4.68 13.73
CA GLY A 227 -13.68 -5.76 14.10
C GLY A 227 -14.96 -5.72 13.27
N SER A 228 -15.55 -4.52 13.10
CA SER A 228 -16.72 -4.33 12.22
C SER A 228 -16.38 -4.62 10.77
N PHE A 229 -15.25 -4.13 10.25
CA PHE A 229 -14.83 -4.41 8.87
C PHE A 229 -14.62 -5.91 8.60
N VAL A 230 -13.95 -6.63 9.51
CA VAL A 230 -13.72 -8.09 9.38
C VAL A 230 -15.04 -8.87 9.43
N SER A 231 -15.99 -8.43 10.26
CA SER A 231 -17.25 -9.12 10.46
C SER A 231 -18.27 -8.83 9.35
N GLU A 232 -18.32 -7.59 8.86
CA GLU A 232 -19.40 -7.09 8.00
C GLU A 232 -18.95 -6.77 6.58
N GLY A 233 -17.65 -6.67 6.30
CA GLY A 233 -17.12 -6.14 5.03
C GLY A 233 -17.25 -4.61 4.97
N GLY A 234 -17.49 -4.04 3.79
CA GLY A 234 -17.73 -2.60 3.62
C GLY A 234 -16.44 -1.79 3.50
N THR A 235 -16.42 -0.54 3.97
CA THR A 235 -15.27 0.37 3.85
C THR A 235 -14.62 0.66 5.19
N LEU A 236 -13.37 0.23 5.35
CA LEU A 236 -12.49 0.66 6.43
C LEU A 236 -11.67 1.87 5.98
N THR A 237 -11.63 2.92 6.78
CA THR A 237 -10.73 4.07 6.59
C THR A 237 -9.96 4.34 7.87
N ILE A 238 -8.63 4.43 7.75
CA ILE A 238 -7.70 4.81 8.82
C ILE A 238 -7.03 6.11 8.41
N LYS A 239 -7.00 7.10 9.30
CA LYS A 239 -6.33 8.38 9.08
C LYS A 239 -5.44 8.74 10.26
N LEU A 240 -4.34 9.39 9.93
CA LEU A 240 -3.45 10.06 10.86
C LEU A 240 -3.30 11.50 10.37
N ALA A 241 -3.60 12.46 11.24
CA ALA A 241 -3.48 13.88 10.95
C ALA A 241 -2.88 14.59 12.18
N PRO A 242 -1.63 14.27 12.52
CA PRO A 242 -0.99 14.75 13.74
C PRO A 242 -0.85 16.28 13.70
N SER A 243 -1.03 16.92 14.86
CA SER A 243 -0.89 18.39 14.97
C SER A 243 0.56 18.85 14.74
N THR A 244 1.52 17.98 15.03
CA THR A 244 2.95 18.14 14.74
C THR A 244 3.38 17.01 13.81
N PRO A 245 4.03 17.27 12.67
CA PRO A 245 4.48 16.21 11.76
C PRO A 245 5.32 15.15 12.48
N LEU A 246 5.07 13.88 12.16
CA LEU A 246 5.72 12.74 12.80
C LEU A 246 6.97 12.36 12.02
N SER A 247 8.14 12.69 12.57
CA SER A 247 9.42 12.24 12.03
C SER A 247 9.71 10.81 12.49
N VAL A 248 10.04 9.93 11.54
CA VAL A 248 10.43 8.54 11.86
C VAL A 248 11.69 8.53 12.73
N ALA A 249 12.67 9.40 12.47
CA ALA A 249 13.86 9.50 13.30
C ALA A 249 13.51 9.80 14.76
N THR A 250 12.61 10.76 15.01
CA THR A 250 12.18 11.08 16.38
C THR A 250 11.44 9.92 17.05
N MET A 251 10.63 9.17 16.31
CA MET A 251 9.97 7.96 16.84
C MET A 251 10.98 6.87 17.22
N MET A 252 12.05 6.72 16.44
CA MET A 252 13.13 5.76 16.74
C MET A 252 13.99 6.18 17.92
N GLU A 253 14.28 7.48 18.05
CA GLU A 253 15.06 8.05 19.15
C GLU A 253 14.28 8.04 20.47
N ASN A 254 12.95 8.19 20.41
CA ASN A 254 12.08 8.19 21.57
C ASN A 254 10.89 7.24 21.36
N PRO A 255 11.10 5.93 21.57
CA PRO A 255 10.09 4.91 21.31
C PRO A 255 9.01 4.82 22.41
N ASP A 256 8.89 5.82 23.28
CA ASP A 256 7.90 5.83 24.36
C ASP A 256 6.47 5.89 23.78
N PRO A 257 5.68 4.81 23.89
CA PRO A 257 4.32 4.76 23.32
C PRO A 257 3.38 5.78 23.96
N THR A 258 3.68 6.27 25.17
CA THR A 258 2.83 7.25 25.87
C THR A 258 2.84 8.63 25.22
N ALA A 259 3.83 8.92 24.38
CA ALA A 259 3.91 10.18 23.60
C ALA A 259 2.91 10.20 22.42
N PHE A 260 2.43 9.03 21.99
CA PHE A 260 1.60 8.86 20.80
C PHE A 260 0.15 8.56 21.20
N THR A 261 -0.57 9.63 21.57
CA THR A 261 -2.00 9.56 21.90
C THR A 261 -2.85 9.72 20.64
N LYS A 262 -4.12 9.30 20.72
CA LYS A 262 -5.10 9.51 19.64
C LYS A 262 -5.16 10.98 19.24
N ASP A 263 -5.19 11.88 20.23
CA ASP A 263 -5.27 13.32 20.01
C ASP A 263 -3.97 13.88 19.41
N SER A 264 -2.79 13.43 19.87
CA SER A 264 -1.52 13.92 19.30
C SER A 264 -1.33 13.47 17.85
N LEU A 265 -1.77 12.25 17.55
CA LEU A 265 -1.74 11.66 16.22
C LEU A 265 -2.85 12.14 15.28
N GLY A 266 -3.88 12.80 15.81
CA GLY A 266 -5.11 13.08 15.07
C GLY A 266 -5.70 11.80 14.45
N PHE A 267 -5.60 10.69 15.17
CA PHE A 267 -5.96 9.37 14.67
C PHE A 267 -7.48 9.24 14.55
N THR A 268 -7.92 8.70 13.41
CA THR A 268 -9.30 8.27 13.22
C THR A 268 -9.35 6.92 12.52
N ALA A 269 -10.13 5.97 13.03
CA ALA A 269 -10.51 4.76 12.30
C ALA A 269 -12.04 4.66 12.20
N THR A 270 -12.54 4.45 10.99
CA THR A 270 -13.99 4.37 10.72
C THR A 270 -14.30 3.19 9.81
N HIS A 271 -15.45 2.55 10.07
CA HIS A 271 -16.05 1.53 9.21
C HIS A 271 -17.42 2.03 8.72
N LYS A 272 -17.78 1.71 7.47
CA LYS A 272 -19.04 2.07 6.82
C LYS A 272 -19.54 0.98 5.90
#